data_AF-A0A385TN61-F1
#
_entry.id   AF-A0A385TN61-F1
#
_cell.length_a   1.000
_cell.length_b   1.000
_cell.length_c   1.000
_cell.angle_alpha   90.00
_cell.angle_beta   90.00
_cell.angle_gamma   90.00
#
_symmetry.space_group_name_H-M   'P 1'
#
loop_
_entity.id
_entity.type
_entity.pdbx_description
1 polymer ?
#
loop_
_entity_poly.entity_id
_entity_poly.type
_entity_poly.pdbx_seq_one_letter_code
_entity_poly.pdbx_strand_id
1 'polypeptide(L)'
;MSIFRLDAVEYGNIDARYIQSVDLTITNAGPDVFDVLVHGYHPQGVYHVGLVHVGVGSTVFVPNIMNHNIAFSLLLVTNINYSHSTLVTVHAKNQGQLVAVYSHSDFQVIE
;
A
#
# COMPACT_ATOMS: atom_id res chain seq x y z
N MET A 1 -3.64 15.64 -6.18
CA MET A 1 -3.53 14.79 -4.98
C MET A 1 -3.21 13.42 -5.51
N SER A 2 -2.05 12.83 -5.19
CA SER A 2 -1.68 11.54 -5.78
C SER A 2 -2.28 10.36 -5.01
N ILE A 3 -2.78 9.38 -5.74
CA ILE A 3 -3.38 8.15 -5.23
C ILE A 3 -2.62 6.97 -5.83
N PHE A 4 -2.17 6.06 -4.97
CA PHE A 4 -1.59 4.78 -5.35
C PHE A 4 -2.58 3.68 -5.00
N ARG A 5 -2.96 2.88 -5.98
CA ARG A 5 -3.91 1.78 -5.80
C ARG A 5 -3.29 0.45 -6.20
N LEU A 6 -3.34 -0.52 -5.29
CA LEU A 6 -3.01 -1.93 -5.53
C LEU A 6 -4.26 -2.77 -5.31
N ASP A 7 -4.72 -3.48 -6.34
CA ASP A 7 -5.88 -4.36 -6.28
C ASP A 7 -5.45 -5.83 -6.32
N ALA A 8 -5.98 -6.61 -5.39
CA ALA A 8 -5.81 -8.06 -5.32
C ALA A 8 -7.19 -8.72 -5.35
N VAL A 9 -7.39 -9.64 -6.29
CA VAL A 9 -8.66 -10.35 -6.48
C VAL A 9 -8.40 -11.84 -6.65
N GLU A 10 -9.42 -12.66 -6.44
CA GLU A 10 -9.29 -14.10 -6.69
C GLU A 10 -9.00 -14.35 -8.18
N TYR A 11 -7.98 -15.17 -8.47
CA TYR A 11 -7.55 -15.51 -9.83
C TYR A 11 -7.10 -14.31 -10.69
N GLY A 12 -6.83 -13.15 -10.08
CA GLY A 12 -6.29 -11.98 -10.76
C GLY A 12 -4.77 -12.03 -10.93
N ASN A 13 -4.21 -10.95 -11.50
CA ASN A 13 -2.76 -10.78 -11.61
C ASN A 13 -2.07 -10.80 -10.24
N ILE A 14 -2.75 -10.25 -9.23
CA ILE A 14 -2.40 -10.37 -7.82
C ILE A 14 -3.50 -11.23 -7.18
N ASP A 15 -3.20 -12.50 -6.94
CA ASP A 15 -4.18 -13.44 -6.38
C ASP A 15 -4.26 -13.32 -4.85
N ALA A 16 -5.36 -12.72 -4.39
CA ALA A 16 -5.58 -12.41 -2.97
C ALA A 16 -5.64 -13.66 -2.07
N ARG A 17 -5.97 -14.84 -2.63
CA ARG A 17 -6.12 -16.07 -1.85
C ARG A 17 -4.82 -16.52 -1.20
N TYR A 18 -3.68 -16.09 -1.75
CA TYR A 18 -2.34 -16.39 -1.23
C TYR A 18 -1.76 -15.28 -0.36
N ILE A 19 -2.49 -14.21 -0.10
CA ILE A 19 -2.01 -13.07 0.69
C ILE A 19 -2.91 -12.96 1.91
N GLN A 20 -2.38 -13.21 3.10
CA GLN A 20 -3.09 -13.08 4.39
C GLN A 20 -2.88 -11.71 5.04
N SER A 21 -1.69 -11.13 4.84
CA SER A 21 -1.36 -9.81 5.33
C SER A 21 -0.31 -9.15 4.44
N VAL A 22 -0.18 -7.84 4.58
CA VAL A 22 0.87 -7.08 3.90
C VAL A 22 1.64 -6.22 4.89
N ASP A 23 2.95 -6.08 4.66
CA ASP A 23 3.73 -5.02 5.26
C ASP A 23 4.00 -3.95 4.21
N LEU A 24 3.74 -2.69 4.57
CA LEU A 24 3.87 -1.55 3.68
C LEU A 24 5.07 -0.70 4.08
N THR A 25 5.87 -0.33 3.09
CA THR A 25 6.96 0.63 3.23
C THR A 25 6.69 1.84 2.33
N ILE A 26 6.79 3.03 2.90
CA ILE A 26 6.62 4.30 2.20
C ILE A 26 7.89 5.12 2.41
N THR A 27 8.54 5.55 1.33
CA THR A 27 9.73 6.40 1.38
C THR A 27 9.49 7.70 0.65
N ASN A 28 9.86 8.81 1.27
CA ASN A 28 9.87 10.13 0.66
C ASN A 28 11.25 10.41 0.05
N ALA A 29 11.32 10.36 -1.27
CA ALA A 29 12.50 10.70 -2.06
C ALA A 29 12.49 12.16 -2.56
N GLY A 30 11.47 12.95 -2.18
CA GLY A 30 11.31 14.35 -2.56
C GLY A 30 11.85 15.34 -1.52
N PRO A 31 11.74 16.65 -1.83
CA PRO A 31 12.25 17.72 -0.98
C PRO A 31 11.25 18.19 0.10
N ASP A 32 9.97 17.85 -0.04
CA ASP A 32 8.89 18.32 0.84
C ASP A 32 8.37 17.18 1.73
N VAL A 33 7.97 17.50 2.96
CA VAL A 33 7.25 16.55 3.82
C VAL A 33 5.81 16.38 3.33
N PHE A 34 5.24 15.19 3.54
CA PHE A 34 3.84 14.93 3.20
C PHE A 34 3.22 13.89 4.14
N ASP A 35 1.90 13.83 4.14
CA ASP A 35 1.14 12.80 4.84
C ASP A 35 0.51 11.85 3.83
N VAL A 36 0.41 10.57 4.22
CA VAL A 36 -0.22 9.53 3.43
C VAL A 36 -1.33 8.88 4.25
N LEU A 37 -2.55 8.97 3.72
CA LEU A 37 -3.68 8.20 4.20
C LEU A 37 -3.60 6.79 3.59
N VAL A 38 -3.47 5.78 4.45
CA VAL A 38 -3.38 4.36 4.10
C VAL A 38 -4.72 3.70 4.38
N HIS A 39 -5.41 3.25 3.33
CA HIS A 39 -6.69 2.56 3.44
C HIS A 39 -6.61 1.14 2.87
N GLY A 40 -7.04 0.16 3.66
CA GLY A 40 -7.33 -1.19 3.20
C GLY A 40 -8.83 -1.40 3.06
N TYR A 41 -9.28 -1.73 1.84
CA TYR A 41 -10.68 -2.05 1.54
C TYR A 41 -10.83 -3.53 1.17
N HIS A 42 -11.91 -4.13 1.60
CA HIS A 42 -12.42 -5.40 1.09
C HIS A 42 -13.90 -5.21 0.68
N PRO A 43 -14.54 -6.15 -0.03
CA PRO A 43 -15.94 -6.00 -0.47
C PRO A 43 -16.94 -5.64 0.64
N GLN A 44 -16.65 -6.01 1.89
CA GLN A 44 -17.52 -5.75 3.05
C GLN A 44 -17.26 -4.39 3.74
N GLY A 45 -16.33 -3.55 3.24
CA GLY A 45 -15.97 -2.27 3.84
C GLY A 45 -14.48 -2.04 4.05
N VAL A 46 -14.16 -1.10 4.93
CA VAL A 46 -12.78 -0.73 5.29
C VAL A 46 -12.30 -1.62 6.43
N TYR A 47 -11.13 -2.23 6.27
CA TYR A 47 -10.50 -3.06 7.32
C TYR A 47 -9.22 -2.43 7.90
N HIS A 48 -8.67 -1.41 7.25
CA HIS A 48 -7.52 -0.68 7.75
C HIS A 48 -7.63 0.81 7.39
N VAL A 49 -7.34 1.68 8.36
CA VAL A 49 -7.16 3.11 8.18
C VAL A 49 -5.95 3.53 9.01
N GLY A 50 -4.99 4.20 8.36
CA GLY A 50 -3.85 4.81 9.02
C GLY A 50 -3.52 6.15 8.36
N LEU A 51 -3.04 7.10 9.14
CA LEU A 51 -2.44 8.33 8.63
C LEU A 51 -0.97 8.34 9.01
N VAL A 52 -0.11 8.49 8.01
CA VAL A 52 1.34 8.39 8.19
C VAL A 52 2.00 9.68 7.74
N HIS A 53 2.75 10.30 8.65
CA HIS A 53 3.62 11.43 8.31
C HIS A 53 4.95 10.93 7.75
N VAL A 54 5.34 11.41 6.57
CA VAL A 54 6.57 11.00 5.88
C VAL A 54 7.50 12.20 5.69
N GLY A 55 8.48 12.31 6.58
CA GLY A 55 9.52 13.33 6.52
C GLY A 55 10.45 13.18 5.31
N VAL A 56 11.18 14.24 4.96
CA VAL A 56 12.15 14.26 3.84
C VAL A 56 13.20 13.18 4.03
N GLY A 57 13.41 12.34 3.00
CA GLY A 57 14.39 11.24 3.04
C GLY A 57 14.03 10.12 4.01
N SER A 58 12.86 10.17 4.66
CA SER A 58 12.45 9.17 5.63
C SER A 58 11.74 7.99 4.97
N THR A 59 11.84 6.84 5.63
CA THR A 59 11.10 5.63 5.30
C THR A 59 10.22 5.27 6.50
N VAL A 60 8.92 5.12 6.25
CA VAL A 60 7.95 4.64 7.24
C VAL A 60 7.52 3.23 6.92
N PHE A 61 7.36 2.43 7.96
CA PHE A 61 6.95 1.03 7.89
C PHE A 61 5.62 0.84 8.61
N VAL A 62 4.63 0.27 7.91
CA VAL A 62 3.31 -0.09 8.45
C VAL A 62 3.19 -1.61 8.39
N PRO A 63 3.39 -2.32 9.52
CA PRO A 63 3.39 -3.76 9.55
C PRO A 63 1.99 -4.36 9.59
N ASN A 64 1.87 -5.57 9.04
CA ASN A 64 0.83 -6.54 9.28
C ASN A 64 -0.60 -6.02 9.09
N ILE A 65 -0.83 -5.38 7.95
CA ILE A 65 -2.17 -5.01 7.48
C ILE A 65 -2.88 -6.31 7.05
N MET A 66 -3.74 -6.83 7.91
CA MET A 66 -4.40 -8.13 7.75
C MET A 66 -5.59 -8.03 6.80
N ASN A 67 -5.59 -8.83 5.73
CA ASN A 67 -6.71 -8.96 4.79
C ASN A 67 -7.45 -10.31 4.91
N HIS A 68 -6.87 -11.28 5.63
CA HIS A 68 -7.42 -12.63 5.85
C HIS A 68 -7.66 -13.45 4.58
N ASN A 69 -6.81 -13.32 3.56
CA ASN A 69 -6.94 -14.04 2.28
C ASN A 69 -8.21 -13.68 1.50
N ILE A 70 -8.78 -12.49 1.77
CA ILE A 70 -9.94 -11.94 1.08
C ILE A 70 -9.45 -10.95 0.02
N ALA A 71 -10.15 -10.86 -1.11
CA ALA A 71 -9.93 -9.82 -2.11
C ALA A 71 -9.89 -8.43 -1.47
N PHE A 72 -8.92 -7.61 -1.86
CA PHE A 72 -8.70 -6.31 -1.23
C PHE A 72 -8.15 -5.27 -2.21
N SER A 73 -8.35 -4.01 -1.86
CA SER A 73 -7.68 -2.86 -2.45
C SER A 73 -6.90 -2.12 -1.38
N LEU A 74 -5.62 -1.87 -1.62
CA LEU A 74 -4.79 -0.98 -0.81
C LEU A 74 -4.71 0.37 -1.52
N LEU A 75 -5.24 1.41 -0.88
CA LEU A 75 -5.23 2.78 -1.38
C LEU A 75 -4.33 3.64 -0.50
N LEU A 76 -3.36 4.29 -1.12
CA LEU A 76 -2.50 5.28 -0.48
C LEU A 76 -2.81 6.65 -1.08
N VAL A 77 -3.24 7.60 -0.26
CA VAL A 77 -3.63 8.94 -0.71
C VAL A 77 -2.71 9.96 -0.07
N THR A 78 -1.90 10.62 -0.88
CA THR A 78 -0.94 11.64 -0.40
C THR A 78 -1.58 13.02 -0.40
N ASN A 79 -1.21 13.90 0.50
CA ASN A 79 -1.60 15.33 0.44
C ASN A 79 -0.78 16.18 -0.56
N ILE A 80 0.06 15.56 -1.38
CA ILE A 80 0.81 16.19 -2.49
C ILE A 80 0.19 15.85 -3.85
N ASN A 81 0.48 16.65 -4.87
CA ASN A 81 -0.13 16.55 -6.21
C ASN A 81 0.75 15.83 -7.24
N TYR A 82 1.77 15.12 -6.79
CA TYR A 82 2.72 14.43 -7.66
C TYR A 82 3.19 13.15 -6.98
N SER A 83 3.39 12.09 -7.76
CA SER A 83 3.71 10.75 -7.26
C SER A 83 5.21 10.42 -7.27
N HIS A 84 6.00 11.14 -8.08
CA HIS A 84 7.40 10.81 -8.35
C HIS A 84 8.33 10.89 -7.11
N SER A 85 7.90 11.57 -6.04
CA SER A 85 8.62 11.64 -4.76
C SER A 85 8.27 10.51 -3.79
N THR A 86 7.23 9.72 -4.07
CA THR A 86 6.70 8.70 -3.16
C THR A 86 7.07 7.31 -3.68
N LEU A 87 7.99 6.65 -2.98
CA LEU A 87 8.35 5.26 -3.27
C LEU A 87 7.57 4.34 -2.33
N VAL A 88 6.91 3.34 -2.91
CA VAL A 88 6.05 2.40 -2.19
C VAL A 88 6.53 0.98 -2.45
N THR A 89 6.56 0.17 -1.40
CA THR A 89 6.79 -1.28 -1.51
C THR A 89 5.83 -2.02 -0.58
N VAL A 90 5.25 -3.10 -1.07
CA VAL A 90 4.34 -3.97 -0.34
C VAL A 90 4.92 -5.37 -0.29
N HIS A 91 5.21 -5.85 0.92
CA HIS A 91 5.61 -7.22 1.18
C HIS A 91 4.38 -8.03 1.53
N ALA A 92 3.89 -8.83 0.58
CA ALA A 92 2.74 -9.69 0.79
C ALA A 92 3.15 -10.99 1.48
N LYS A 93 2.38 -11.38 2.50
CA LYS A 93 2.69 -12.52 3.35
C LYS A 93 1.51 -13.48 3.46
N ASN A 94 1.82 -14.76 3.64
CA ASN A 94 0.87 -15.80 4.00
C ASN A 94 1.40 -16.56 5.22
N GLN A 95 0.65 -16.59 6.31
CA GLN A 95 1.08 -17.22 7.57
C GLN A 95 2.47 -16.74 8.03
N GLY A 96 2.74 -15.44 7.84
CA GLY A 96 4.02 -14.80 8.17
C GLY A 96 5.15 -15.03 7.16
N GLN A 97 4.98 -15.90 6.16
CA GLN A 97 5.96 -16.13 5.10
C GLN A 97 5.78 -15.13 3.97
N LEU A 98 6.88 -14.54 3.47
CA LEU A 98 6.84 -13.67 2.29
C LEU A 98 6.48 -14.49 1.05
N VAL A 99 5.45 -14.05 0.33
CA VAL A 99 4.99 -14.72 -0.91
C VAL A 99 5.19 -13.87 -2.16
N ALA A 100 5.20 -12.54 -2.02
CA ALA A 100 5.43 -11.62 -3.12
C ALA A 100 5.89 -10.25 -2.60
N VAL A 101 6.54 -9.48 -3.49
CA VAL A 101 6.90 -8.08 -3.25
C VAL A 101 6.37 -7.27 -4.42
N TYR A 102 5.60 -6.23 -4.12
CA TYR A 102 5.09 -5.27 -5.11
C TYR A 102 5.78 -3.92 -4.89
N SER A 103 6.15 -3.28 -5.99
CA SER A 103 6.83 -1.99 -6.01
C SER A 103 5.96 -0.96 -6.73
N HIS A 104 6.47 0.27 -6.87
CA HIS A 104 5.75 1.36 -7.51
C HIS A 104 5.17 1.01 -8.90
N SER A 105 5.83 0.16 -9.69
CA SER A 105 5.35 -0.25 -11.02
C SER A 105 4.08 -1.10 -10.99
N ASP A 106 3.77 -1.73 -9.86
CA ASP A 106 2.61 -2.60 -9.68
C ASP A 106 1.35 -1.82 -9.26
N PHE A 107 1.51 -0.53 -8.93
CA PHE A 107 0.42 0.34 -8.53
C PHE A 107 -0.19 1.06 -9.73
N GLN A 108 -1.52 1.15 -9.73
CA GLN A 108 -2.20 2.18 -10.52
C GLN A 108 -2.03 3.52 -9.81
N VAL A 109 -1.45 4.49 -10.50
CA VAL A 109 -1.25 5.85 -9.98
C VAL A 109 -2.25 6.81 -10.63
N ILE A 110 -2.90 7.64 -9.82
CA ILE A 110 -3.82 8.69 -10.24
C ILE A 110 -3.30 10.01 -9.65
N GLU A 111 -3.11 11.03 -10.47
CA GLU A 111 -2.59 12.36 -10.06
C GLU A 111 -3.59 13.49 -10.27
#